data_AF-A0A4P6G9S9-F1
#
_entry.id   AF-A0A4P6G9S9-F1
#
_cell.length_a   1.000
_cell.length_b   1.000
_cell.length_c   1.000
_cell.angle_alpha   90.00
_cell.angle_beta   90.00
_cell.angle_gamma   90.00
#
_symmetry.space_group_name_H-M   'P 1'
#
loop_
_entity.id
_entity.type
_entity.pdbx_description
1 polymer ?
#
loop_
_entity_poly.entity_id
_entity_poly.type
_entity_poly.pdbx_seq_one_letter_code
_entity_poly.pdbx_strand_id
1 'polypeptide(L)'
;MRQLTKTNEQTNLVLIQQLKLKGSSMADFISAVADKSDHVQPAIRDRIHKVIAQYRKLSTYRNEIAHWQWNPCEPGVDAALLRNTLAKKPTESEKTYSLQDLRSISVGLHQVFGVVGSICAIVAANLPSEVSDQIMSSLDAMFDKIKAAIADIPEPSAEEQP
;
A
#
# COMPACT_ATOMS: atom_id res chain seq x y z
N MET A 1 -20.93 27.46 -4.18
CA MET A 1 -20.48 26.05 -4.19
C MET A 1 -21.26 25.27 -3.13
N ARG A 2 -22.01 24.24 -3.50
CA ARG A 2 -22.74 23.36 -2.56
C ARG A 2 -21.75 22.41 -1.90
N GLN A 3 -21.69 22.38 -0.56
CA GLN A 3 -20.94 21.38 0.21
C GLN A 3 -21.46 19.98 -0.13
N LEU A 4 -20.60 19.12 -0.66
CA LEU A 4 -20.97 17.80 -1.19
C LEU A 4 -21.24 16.73 -0.12
N THR A 5 -21.01 17.00 1.16
CA THR A 5 -21.44 16.11 2.26
C THR A 5 -21.59 16.90 3.56
N LYS A 6 -22.75 16.85 4.22
CA LYS A 6 -22.98 17.41 5.57
C LYS A 6 -22.37 16.51 6.68
N THR A 7 -21.14 16.06 6.50
CA THR A 7 -20.48 15.19 7.48
C THR A 7 -19.54 16.05 8.31
N ASN A 8 -19.79 16.11 9.63
CA ASN A 8 -18.93 16.82 10.58
C ASN A 8 -17.47 16.33 10.43
N GLU A 9 -16.50 17.24 10.41
CA GLU A 9 -15.06 16.92 10.33
C GLU A 9 -14.61 15.91 11.39
N GLN A 10 -15.18 15.95 12.60
CA GLN A 10 -14.97 14.95 13.65
C GLN A 10 -15.49 13.57 13.25
N THR A 11 -16.63 13.49 12.57
CA THR A 11 -17.17 12.22 12.06
C THR A 11 -16.28 11.64 10.96
N ASN A 12 -15.73 12.48 10.07
CA ASN A 12 -14.74 12.04 9.08
C ASN A 12 -13.44 11.57 9.77
N LEU A 13 -12.97 12.28 10.79
CA LEU A 13 -11.80 11.88 11.59
C LEU A 13 -12.01 10.55 12.32
N VAL A 14 -13.18 10.35 12.94
CA VAL A 14 -13.55 9.10 13.60
C VAL A 14 -13.67 7.96 12.59
N LEU A 15 -14.29 8.19 11.43
CA LEU A 15 -14.38 7.17 10.37
C LEU A 15 -12.99 6.83 9.79
N ILE A 16 -12.12 7.82 9.58
CA ILE A 16 -10.73 7.61 9.16
C ILE A 16 -9.94 6.85 10.23
N GLN A 17 -10.13 7.17 11.51
CA GLN A 17 -9.52 6.46 12.64
C GLN A 17 -10.04 5.02 12.75
N GLN A 18 -11.34 4.78 12.60
CA GLN A 18 -11.92 3.43 12.63
C GLN A 18 -11.51 2.59 11.41
N LEU A 19 -11.37 3.20 10.23
CA LEU A 19 -10.85 2.54 9.04
C LEU A 19 -9.35 2.23 9.16
N LYS A 20 -8.56 3.15 9.74
CA LYS A 20 -7.15 2.88 10.10
C LYS A 20 -7.06 1.72 11.11
N LEU A 21 -7.90 1.73 12.15
CA LEU A 21 -7.98 0.67 13.17
C LEU A 21 -8.26 -0.71 12.57
N LYS A 22 -9.04 -0.85 11.49
CA LYS A 22 -9.30 -2.18 10.88
C LYS A 22 -8.10 -2.74 10.12
N GLY A 23 -7.37 -1.91 9.37
CA GLY A 23 -6.25 -2.38 8.55
C GLY A 23 -4.94 -2.51 9.33
N SER A 24 -4.58 -1.48 10.11
CA SER A 24 -3.32 -1.49 10.86
C SER A 24 -3.38 -2.42 12.06
N SER A 25 -4.49 -2.45 12.81
CA SER A 25 -4.60 -3.33 13.97
C SER A 25 -4.73 -4.80 13.60
N MET A 26 -5.26 -5.12 12.40
CA MET A 26 -5.20 -6.48 11.86
C MET A 26 -3.77 -6.88 11.50
N ALA A 27 -2.98 -5.97 10.92
CA ALA A 27 -1.57 -6.21 10.67
C ALA A 27 -0.78 -6.38 11.99
N ASP A 28 -1.06 -5.56 13.01
CA ASP A 28 -0.48 -5.71 14.35
C ASP A 28 -0.84 -7.06 14.99
N PHE A 29 -2.09 -7.49 14.85
CA PHE A 29 -2.56 -8.79 15.35
C PHE A 29 -1.85 -9.95 14.64
N ILE A 30 -1.74 -9.92 13.31
CA ILE A 30 -1.06 -10.96 12.53
C ILE A 30 0.43 -11.06 12.92
N SER A 31 1.13 -9.92 13.07
CA SER A 31 2.50 -9.91 13.60
C SER A 31 2.58 -10.55 14.99
N ALA A 32 1.71 -10.12 15.92
CA ALA A 32 1.72 -10.64 17.28
C ALA A 32 1.41 -12.15 17.36
N VAL A 33 0.55 -12.65 16.48
CA VAL A 33 0.26 -14.09 16.37
C VAL A 33 1.45 -14.83 15.77
N ALA A 34 2.09 -14.30 14.72
CA ALA A 34 3.26 -14.92 14.10
C ALA A 34 4.44 -15.04 15.07
N ASP A 35 4.67 -14.02 15.92
CA ASP A 35 5.72 -14.02 16.95
C ASP A 35 5.48 -15.03 18.06
N LYS A 36 4.20 -15.24 18.43
CA LYS A 36 3.79 -16.11 19.55
C LYS A 36 3.46 -17.54 19.14
N SER A 37 3.51 -17.86 17.85
CA SER A 37 3.17 -19.19 17.34
C SER A 37 4.44 -20.01 17.07
N ASP A 38 4.68 -21.03 17.89
CA ASP A 38 5.83 -21.93 17.77
C ASP A 38 5.79 -22.84 16.53
N HIS A 39 4.61 -22.97 15.91
CA HIS A 39 4.38 -23.82 14.73
C HIS A 39 4.57 -23.09 13.39
N VAL A 40 4.78 -21.78 13.41
CA VAL A 40 5.03 -21.01 12.18
C VAL A 40 6.51 -21.15 11.82
N GLN A 41 6.79 -21.69 10.65
CA GLN A 41 8.14 -21.83 10.13
C GLN A 41 8.88 -20.47 10.12
N PRO A 42 10.16 -20.40 10.51
CA PRO A 42 10.89 -19.13 10.61
C PRO A 42 10.90 -18.29 9.33
N ALA A 43 10.98 -18.93 8.16
CA ALA A 43 10.94 -18.25 6.87
C ALA A 43 9.60 -17.55 6.62
N ILE A 44 8.48 -18.19 6.99
CA ILE A 44 7.14 -17.60 6.90
C ILE A 44 6.98 -16.45 7.90
N ARG A 45 7.53 -16.59 9.11
CA ARG A 45 7.53 -15.51 10.11
C ARG A 45 8.27 -14.27 9.62
N ASP A 46 9.48 -14.43 9.10
CA ASP A 46 10.25 -13.32 8.50
C ASP A 46 9.48 -12.66 7.34
N ARG A 47 8.82 -13.47 6.51
CA ARG A 47 8.00 -12.97 5.41
C ARG A 47 6.80 -12.16 5.90
N ILE A 48 6.13 -12.60 6.96
CA ILE A 48 5.02 -11.87 7.60
C ILE A 48 5.50 -10.49 8.07
N HIS A 49 6.68 -10.40 8.70
CA HIS A 49 7.22 -9.11 9.15
C HIS A 49 7.55 -8.18 8.00
N LYS A 50 8.21 -8.70 6.95
CA LYS A 50 8.54 -7.92 5.76
C LYS A 50 7.29 -7.38 5.07
N VAL A 51 6.27 -8.22 4.86
CA VAL A 51 5.05 -7.79 4.17
C VAL A 51 4.25 -6.78 4.99
N ILE A 52 4.23 -6.91 6.32
CA ILE A 52 3.56 -5.94 7.22
C ILE A 52 4.30 -4.61 7.24
N ALA A 53 5.63 -4.61 7.31
CA ALA A 53 6.42 -3.39 7.22
C ALA A 53 6.19 -2.66 5.89
N GLN A 54 6.17 -3.41 4.79
CA GLN A 54 5.87 -2.88 3.46
C GLN A 54 4.44 -2.32 3.38
N TYR A 55 3.45 -3.03 3.91
CA TYR A 55 2.06 -2.56 4.00
C TYR A 55 1.95 -1.23 4.75
N ARG A 56 2.57 -1.11 5.94
CA ARG A 56 2.53 0.12 6.74
C ARG A 56 3.11 1.32 5.98
N LYS A 57 4.25 1.11 5.32
CA LYS A 57 4.90 2.13 4.49
C LYS A 57 3.97 2.57 3.34
N LEU A 58 3.47 1.62 2.55
CA LEU A 58 2.64 1.92 1.39
C LEU A 58 1.26 2.48 1.77
N SER A 59 0.67 2.03 2.87
CA SER A 59 -0.58 2.56 3.40
C SER A 59 -0.43 4.02 3.85
N THR A 60 0.74 4.40 4.38
CA THR A 60 1.06 5.81 4.68
C THR A 60 1.04 6.64 3.40
N TYR A 61 1.74 6.22 2.35
CA TYR A 61 1.73 6.93 1.07
C TYR A 61 0.35 6.99 0.44
N ARG A 62 -0.41 5.90 0.45
CA ARG A 62 -1.79 5.86 -0.03
C ARG A 62 -2.68 6.87 0.71
N ASN A 63 -2.50 7.02 2.01
CA ASN A 63 -3.26 7.98 2.80
C ASN A 63 -2.87 9.42 2.48
N GLU A 64 -1.59 9.70 2.21
CA GLU A 64 -1.13 11.00 1.74
C GLU A 64 -1.78 11.33 0.38
N ILE A 65 -1.66 10.42 -0.59
CA ILE A 65 -2.25 10.53 -1.94
C ILE A 65 -3.76 10.77 -1.89
N ALA A 66 -4.48 10.03 -1.05
CA ALA A 66 -5.94 10.07 -1.01
C ALA A 66 -6.51 11.26 -0.22
N HIS A 67 -5.73 11.86 0.68
CA HIS A 67 -6.26 12.83 1.64
C HIS A 67 -5.55 14.19 1.64
N TRP A 68 -4.42 14.32 0.96
CA TRP A 68 -3.75 15.61 0.79
C TRP A 68 -4.27 16.32 -0.45
N GLN A 69 -4.12 17.64 -0.49
CA GLN A 69 -4.56 18.45 -1.61
C GLN A 69 -3.55 18.37 -2.76
N TRP A 70 -4.02 17.99 -3.94
CA TRP A 70 -3.24 18.00 -5.17
C TRP A 70 -3.16 19.42 -5.73
N ASN A 71 -1.95 19.86 -6.07
CA ASN A 71 -1.73 21.06 -6.86
C ASN A 71 -1.54 20.66 -8.33
N PRO A 72 -1.96 21.51 -9.29
CA PRO A 72 -1.67 21.29 -10.70
C PRO A 72 -0.16 21.12 -10.93
N CYS A 73 0.21 20.23 -11.85
CA CYS A 73 1.59 20.09 -12.29
C CYS A 73 2.05 21.40 -12.96
N GLU A 74 3.30 21.79 -12.71
CA GLU A 74 3.91 22.86 -13.49
C GLU A 74 4.10 22.39 -14.94
N PRO A 75 3.97 23.29 -15.94
CA PRO A 75 4.16 22.93 -17.33
C PRO A 75 5.53 22.26 -17.56
N GLY A 76 5.53 21.05 -18.14
CA GLY A 76 6.74 20.28 -18.42
C GLY A 76 7.28 19.45 -17.24
N VAL A 77 6.60 19.41 -16.10
CA VAL A 77 6.98 18.61 -14.94
C VAL A 77 6.07 17.39 -14.81
N ASP A 78 6.63 16.19 -14.92
CA ASP A 78 5.93 14.91 -14.72
C ASP A 78 5.83 14.52 -13.23
N ALA A 79 5.42 15.48 -12.42
CA ALA A 79 5.16 15.27 -11.01
C ALA A 79 4.22 16.35 -10.45
N ALA A 80 3.36 15.94 -9.52
CA ALA A 80 2.44 16.83 -8.84
C ALA A 80 2.86 17.05 -7.38
N LEU A 81 2.65 18.27 -6.90
CA LEU A 81 2.84 18.64 -5.51
C LEU A 81 1.56 18.36 -4.71
N LEU A 82 1.69 17.57 -3.63
CA LEU A 82 0.66 17.33 -2.65
C LEU A 82 0.94 18.15 -1.39
N ARG A 83 -0.10 18.82 -0.88
CA ARG A 83 -0.02 19.64 0.33
C ARG A 83 -0.99 19.15 1.40
N ASN A 84 -0.48 18.95 2.61
CA ASN A 84 -1.28 18.75 3.80
C ASN A 84 -1.68 20.10 4.41
N THR A 85 -2.83 20.61 4.00
CA THR A 85 -3.36 21.90 4.49
C THR A 85 -3.74 21.90 5.98
N LEU A 86 -3.77 20.72 6.62
CA LEU A 86 -4.07 20.55 8.04
C LEU A 86 -2.81 20.37 8.90
N ALA A 87 -1.61 20.34 8.31
CA ALA A 87 -0.37 20.16 9.05
C ALA A 87 0.01 21.43 9.83
N LYS A 88 0.37 21.27 11.11
CA LYS A 88 0.83 22.37 11.98
C LYS A 88 2.27 22.80 11.69
N LYS A 89 3.03 22.02 10.93
CA LYS A 89 4.44 22.27 10.58
C LYS A 89 4.61 22.32 9.06
N PRO A 90 5.16 23.42 8.49
CA PRO A 90 5.29 23.59 7.04
C PRO A 90 6.20 22.57 6.35
N THR A 91 7.30 22.16 6.99
CA THR A 91 8.32 21.28 6.38
C THR A 91 7.91 19.81 6.23
N GLU A 92 6.86 19.38 6.94
CA GLU A 92 6.29 18.02 6.82
C GLU A 92 5.01 18.02 5.97
N SER A 93 4.64 19.17 5.39
CA SER A 93 3.33 19.39 4.79
C SER A 93 3.32 19.30 3.26
N GLU A 94 4.46 19.11 2.62
CA GLU A 94 4.58 19.08 1.16
C GLU A 94 5.31 17.83 0.68
N LYS A 95 4.79 17.17 -0.35
CA LYS A 95 5.44 16.03 -1.02
C LYS A 95 5.15 16.06 -2.52
N THR A 96 6.13 15.61 -3.30
CA THR A 96 5.99 15.49 -4.75
C THR A 96 5.84 14.03 -5.13
N TYR A 97 4.90 13.72 -6.01
CA TYR A 97 4.68 12.38 -6.57
C TYR A 97 4.63 12.45 -8.10
N SER A 98 5.45 11.63 -8.75
CA SER A 98 5.37 11.36 -10.20
C SER A 98 4.32 10.28 -10.50
N LEU A 99 3.93 10.14 -11.76
CA LEU A 99 3.09 9.02 -12.19
C LEU A 99 3.75 7.67 -11.87
N GLN A 100 5.07 7.58 -12.01
CA GLN A 100 5.83 6.37 -11.70
C GLN A 100 5.78 6.01 -10.20
N ASP A 101 5.75 7.00 -9.31
CA ASP A 101 5.57 6.77 -7.88
C ASP A 101 4.18 6.19 -7.61
N LEU A 102 3.14 6.74 -8.23
CA LEU A 102 1.76 6.26 -8.08
C LEU A 102 1.60 4.82 -8.59
N ARG A 103 2.17 4.51 -9.76
CA ARG A 103 2.23 3.15 -10.31
C ARG A 103 2.93 2.21 -9.32
N SER A 104 4.09 2.60 -8.81
CA SER A 104 4.87 1.81 -7.86
C SER A 104 4.14 1.55 -6.54
N ILE A 105 3.45 2.57 -6.00
CA ILE A 105 2.68 2.45 -4.75
C ILE A 105 1.48 1.52 -4.96
N SER A 106 0.74 1.70 -6.06
CA SER A 106 -0.41 0.85 -6.40
C SER A 106 0.01 -0.61 -6.55
N VAL A 107 1.05 -0.88 -7.33
CA VAL A 107 1.57 -2.24 -7.53
C VAL A 107 2.05 -2.83 -6.21
N GLY A 108 2.79 -2.08 -5.41
CA GLY A 108 3.26 -2.53 -4.11
C GLY A 108 2.12 -2.94 -3.16
N LEU A 109 0.98 -2.25 -3.19
CA LEU A 109 -0.20 -2.62 -2.39
C LEU A 109 -0.84 -3.94 -2.88
N HIS A 110 -0.90 -4.15 -4.19
CA HIS A 110 -1.36 -5.42 -4.76
C HIS A 110 -0.41 -6.58 -4.42
N GLN A 111 0.90 -6.32 -4.46
CA GLN A 111 1.92 -7.28 -4.05
C GLN A 111 1.74 -7.70 -2.59
N VAL A 112 1.56 -6.73 -1.69
CA VAL A 112 1.25 -6.99 -0.28
C VAL A 112 0.04 -7.91 -0.14
N PHE A 113 -1.06 -7.62 -0.85
CA PHE A 113 -2.27 -8.45 -0.78
C PHE A 113 -2.03 -9.88 -1.26
N GLY A 114 -1.33 -10.03 -2.39
CA GLY A 114 -1.01 -11.36 -2.93
C GLY A 114 -0.06 -12.16 -2.02
N VAL A 115 0.98 -11.53 -1.45
CA VAL A 115 1.88 -12.18 -0.48
C VAL A 115 1.11 -12.64 0.76
N VAL A 116 0.24 -11.80 1.32
CA VAL A 116 -0.58 -12.17 2.48
C VAL A 116 -1.49 -13.36 2.14
N GLY A 117 -2.14 -13.34 0.97
CA GLY A 117 -2.96 -14.47 0.50
C GLY A 117 -2.18 -15.77 0.39
N SER A 118 -0.97 -15.73 -0.18
CA SER A 118 -0.09 -16.91 -0.29
C SER A 118 0.39 -17.42 1.07
N ILE A 119 0.73 -16.52 2.00
CA ILE A 119 1.08 -16.90 3.39
C ILE A 119 -0.11 -17.63 4.04
N CYS A 120 -1.32 -17.07 3.93
CA CYS A 120 -2.52 -17.70 4.48
C CYS A 120 -2.75 -19.10 3.89
N ALA A 121 -2.58 -19.26 2.59
CA ALA A 121 -2.73 -20.55 1.92
C ALA A 121 -1.68 -21.57 2.38
N ILE A 122 -0.40 -21.18 2.50
CA ILE A 122 0.68 -22.04 2.97
C ILE A 122 0.43 -22.50 4.42
N VAL A 123 0.07 -21.56 5.29
CA VAL A 123 -0.23 -21.86 6.70
C VAL A 123 -1.44 -22.78 6.82
N ALA A 124 -2.51 -22.52 6.08
CA ALA A 124 -3.72 -23.35 6.12
C ALA A 124 -3.49 -24.77 5.57
N ALA A 125 -2.64 -24.92 4.54
CA ALA A 125 -2.30 -26.20 3.94
C ALA A 125 -1.21 -26.98 4.69
N ASN A 126 -0.57 -26.36 5.70
CA ASN A 126 0.51 -26.95 6.50
C ASN A 126 1.60 -27.59 5.62
N LEU A 127 2.05 -26.86 4.60
CA LEU A 127 2.99 -27.38 3.61
C LEU A 127 4.41 -27.56 4.18
N PRO A 128 5.20 -28.52 3.65
CA PRO A 128 6.63 -28.63 3.95
C PRO A 128 7.38 -27.33 3.65
N SER A 129 8.49 -27.11 4.34
CA SER A 129 9.33 -25.91 4.19
C SER A 129 9.81 -25.70 2.75
N GLU A 130 10.24 -26.78 2.09
CA GLU A 130 10.83 -26.72 0.75
C GLU A 130 9.79 -26.24 -0.28
N VAL A 131 8.55 -26.72 -0.14
CA VAL A 131 7.43 -26.33 -1.00
C VAL A 131 7.02 -24.88 -0.72
N SER A 132 7.02 -24.48 0.55
CA SER A 132 6.68 -23.12 0.97
C SER A 132 7.67 -22.09 0.42
N ASP A 133 8.96 -22.40 0.49
CA ASP A 133 10.03 -21.55 -0.05
C ASP A 133 9.94 -21.44 -1.58
N GLN A 134 9.65 -22.54 -2.27
CA GLN A 134 9.49 -22.54 -3.72
C GLN A 134 8.28 -21.72 -4.17
N ILE A 135 7.15 -21.81 -3.47
CA ILE A 135 5.96 -20.98 -3.73
C ILE A 135 6.30 -19.51 -3.55
N MET A 136 6.97 -19.14 -2.45
CA MET A 136 7.34 -17.75 -2.18
C MET A 136 8.33 -17.20 -3.22
N SER A 137 9.33 -17.98 -3.61
CA SER A 137 10.27 -17.58 -4.66
C SER A 137 9.58 -17.38 -6.02
N SER A 138 8.64 -18.26 -6.36
CA SER A 138 7.86 -18.16 -7.60
C SER A 138 6.96 -16.93 -7.60
N LEU A 139 6.38 -16.59 -6.44
CA LEU A 139 5.57 -15.40 -6.23
C LEU A 139 6.39 -14.13 -6.42
N ASP A 140 7.60 -14.08 -5.85
CA ASP A 140 8.52 -12.95 -6.01
C ASP A 140 8.88 -12.72 -7.48
N ALA A 141 9.26 -13.78 -8.19
CA ALA A 141 9.57 -13.70 -9.60
C ALA A 141 8.37 -13.25 -10.45
N MET A 142 7.14 -13.62 -10.07
CA MET A 142 5.92 -13.16 -10.74
C MET A 142 5.70 -11.67 -10.51
N PHE A 143 5.92 -11.19 -9.29
CA PHE A 143 5.77 -9.77 -8.98
C PHE A 143 6.81 -8.88 -9.64
N ASP A 144 8.05 -9.37 -9.81
CA ASP A 144 9.07 -8.65 -10.57
C ASP A 144 8.67 -8.50 -12.04
N LYS A 145 8.08 -9.55 -12.64
CA LYS A 145 7.54 -9.48 -14.01
C LYS A 145 6.39 -8.49 -14.13
N ILE A 146 5.44 -8.51 -13.18
CA ILE A 146 4.32 -7.57 -13.16
C ILE A 146 4.82 -6.13 -13.03
N LYS A 147 5.80 -5.89 -12.15
CA LYS A 147 6.39 -4.57 -11.96
C LYS A 147 7.06 -4.06 -13.24
N ALA A 148 7.81 -4.92 -13.93
CA ALA A 148 8.41 -4.57 -15.22
C ALA A 148 7.33 -4.24 -16.27
N ALA A 149 6.31 -5.09 -16.41
CA ALA A 149 5.25 -4.89 -17.39
C ALA A 149 4.45 -3.59 -17.16
N ILE A 150 4.23 -3.19 -15.91
CA ILE A 150 3.50 -1.96 -15.57
C ILE A 150 4.34 -0.70 -15.83
N ALA A 151 5.66 -0.77 -15.70
CA ALA A 151 6.55 0.32 -16.09
C ALA A 151 6.47 0.58 -17.61
N ASP A 152 6.25 -0.48 -18.40
CA ASP A 152 6.17 -0.41 -19.86
C ASP A 152 4.78 -0.03 -20.40
N ILE A 153 3.78 0.22 -19.55
CA ILE A 153 2.43 0.64 -20.00
C ILE A 153 2.51 2.08 -20.55
N PRO A 154 2.23 2.28 -21.86
CA PRO A 154 2.21 3.61 -22.46
C PRO A 154 1.10 4.46 -21.86
N GLU A 155 1.32 5.76 -21.77
CA GLU A 155 0.26 6.69 -21.35
C GLU A 155 -0.85 6.73 -22.40
N PRO A 156 -2.13 6.68 -22.00
CA PRO A 156 -3.24 6.86 -22.93
C PRO A 156 -3.13 8.24 -23.57
N SER A 157 -3.37 8.32 -24.88
CA SER A 157 -3.28 9.59 -25.60
C SER A 157 -4.34 10.56 -25.06
N ALA A 158 -4.05 11.87 -25.09
CA ALA A 158 -4.94 12.91 -24.58
C ALA A 158 -6.32 12.94 -25.28
N GLU A 159 -6.45 12.30 -26.44
CA GLU A 159 -7.70 12.19 -27.21
C GLU A 159 -8.64 11.08 -26.70
N GLU A 160 -8.17 10.20 -25.81
CA GLU A 160 -8.96 9.08 -25.26
C GLU A 160 -9.55 9.36 -23.87
N GLN A 161 -9.35 10.57 -23.32
CA GLN A 161 -9.92 10.97 -22.03
C GLN A 161 -11.35 11.53 -22.24
N PRO A 162 -12.37 11.03 -21.51
CA PRO A 162 -13.77 11.48 -21.65
C PRO A 162 -14.01 12.91 -21.16
#